data_AF-A0A521UFW4-F1
#
_entry.id   AF-A0A521UFW4-F1
#
_cell.length_a   1.000
_cell.length_b   1.000
_cell.length_c   1.000
_cell.angle_alpha   90.00
_cell.angle_beta   90.00
_cell.angle_gamma   90.00
#
_symmetry.space_group_name_H-M   'P 1'
#
loop_
_entity.id
_entity.type
_entity.pdbx_description
1 polymer ?
#
loop_
_entity_poly.entity_id
_entity_poly.type
_entity_poly.pdbx_seq_one_letter_code
_entity_poly.pdbx_strand_id
1 'polypeptide(L)'
;MTPRSPGHRTATAALFALALAARLAFGLLVRVPPAWDGVLYERGALGLARGLGYSCFLFGPAADPSVPTAFYPVGYPAFLGALYRLFGVSPLTVVVSGALLGAITVALSHRLALRCGPALAAHGAALLFALAPGPVVFSVTPMSETLWGALLTATALVLSRASSPPRTPQLLAAGALLAAAVYVRPQALVLVPLLPALLPGTLAQRLRRAALVAATVAALVAPWTARNCLALDGCAIVSTNGGSNLAIGAVPRATGMYLTLTRADGCAGVVGERARERCWQRVATKSVRRDPWRWVRLAWPKLYFTYANETFPADYLREARPDLLDARRNARLRDWMTWTWWPLWVFALLGALPLPFRRPLAPAGRLSLATVAAATATHLVVFGGDRYHLPLAGFMVALSAAAFRGLTRGDRRPDRKAE
;
A
#
# COMPACT_ATOMS: atom_id res chain seq x y z
N MET A 1 30.19 -5.18 -5.03
CA MET A 1 29.50 -6.23 -5.83
C MET A 1 28.23 -5.67 -6.45
N THR A 2 28.03 -5.82 -7.76
CA THR A 2 26.85 -5.28 -8.44
C THR A 2 25.59 -6.09 -8.08
N PRO A 3 24.40 -5.48 -7.98
CA PRO A 3 23.13 -6.15 -7.65
C PRO A 3 22.66 -7.18 -8.71
N ARG A 4 23.52 -7.51 -9.68
CA ARG A 4 23.27 -8.42 -10.79
C ARG A 4 24.03 -9.75 -10.69
N SER A 5 24.81 -9.98 -9.63
CA SER A 5 25.52 -11.25 -9.45
C SER A 5 24.54 -12.45 -9.55
N PRO A 6 24.97 -13.59 -10.14
CA PRO A 6 24.15 -14.79 -10.23
C PRO A 6 23.57 -15.20 -8.87
N GLY A 7 24.39 -15.12 -7.80
CA GLY A 7 23.98 -15.43 -6.43
C GLY A 7 22.83 -14.58 -5.88
N HIS A 8 22.73 -13.29 -6.25
CA HIS A 8 21.59 -12.48 -5.82
C HIS A 8 20.30 -12.86 -6.57
N ARG A 9 20.42 -13.37 -7.81
CA ARG A 9 19.26 -13.83 -8.58
C ARG A 9 18.69 -15.12 -7.98
N THR A 10 19.56 -16.07 -7.66
CA THR A 10 19.16 -17.32 -6.99
C THR A 10 18.55 -17.03 -5.63
N ALA A 11 19.14 -16.15 -4.82
CA ALA A 11 18.56 -15.75 -3.53
C ALA A 11 17.18 -15.11 -3.69
N THR A 12 16.99 -14.24 -4.69
CA THR A 12 15.66 -13.65 -4.97
C THR A 12 14.64 -14.72 -5.38
N ALA A 13 15.03 -15.68 -6.20
CA ALA A 13 14.16 -16.78 -6.63
C ALA A 13 13.79 -17.71 -5.46
N ALA A 14 14.74 -18.01 -4.58
CA ALA A 14 14.49 -18.78 -3.37
C ALA A 14 13.53 -18.06 -2.41
N LEU A 15 13.73 -16.76 -2.18
CA LEU A 15 12.83 -15.93 -1.37
C LEU A 15 11.42 -15.86 -1.98
N PHE A 16 11.32 -15.74 -3.31
CA PHE A 16 10.05 -15.82 -4.02
C PHE A 16 9.35 -17.16 -3.80
N ALA A 17 10.05 -18.28 -4.03
CA ALA A 17 9.50 -19.61 -3.89
C ALA A 17 9.05 -19.90 -2.45
N LEU A 18 9.86 -19.50 -1.46
CA LEU A 18 9.53 -19.63 -0.05
C LEU A 18 8.30 -18.79 0.33
N ALA A 19 8.25 -17.54 -0.10
CA ALA A 19 7.11 -16.65 0.14
C ALA A 19 5.82 -17.18 -0.50
N LEU A 20 5.92 -17.73 -1.70
CA LEU A 20 4.80 -18.34 -2.42
C LEU A 20 4.32 -19.61 -1.71
N ALA A 21 5.24 -20.50 -1.33
CA ALA A 21 4.93 -21.74 -0.62
C ALA A 21 4.22 -21.46 0.71
N ALA A 22 4.74 -20.54 1.53
CA ALA A 22 4.13 -20.17 2.80
C ALA A 22 2.69 -19.64 2.63
N ARG A 23 2.47 -18.77 1.64
CA ARG A 23 1.16 -18.16 1.36
C ARG A 23 0.17 -19.16 0.78
N LEU A 24 0.59 -19.98 -0.18
CA LEU A 24 -0.25 -21.04 -0.74
C LEU A 24 -0.60 -22.08 0.33
N ALA A 25 0.37 -22.55 1.11
CA ALA A 25 0.12 -23.49 2.20
C ALA A 25 -0.93 -22.93 3.17
N PHE A 26 -0.73 -21.70 3.67
CA PHE A 26 -1.70 -21.08 4.56
C PHE A 26 -3.08 -20.89 3.89
N GLY A 27 -3.14 -20.29 2.70
CA GLY A 27 -4.40 -19.98 2.04
C GLY A 27 -5.20 -21.21 1.61
N LEU A 28 -4.54 -22.29 1.19
CA LEU A 28 -5.20 -23.54 0.80
C LEU A 28 -5.74 -24.33 1.99
N LEU A 29 -5.01 -24.32 3.12
CA LEU A 29 -5.40 -25.00 4.35
C LEU A 29 -6.52 -24.25 5.08
N VAL A 30 -6.40 -22.92 5.19
CA VAL A 30 -7.30 -22.12 6.01
C VAL A 30 -8.53 -21.65 5.24
N ARG A 31 -8.40 -21.29 3.95
CA ARG A 31 -9.49 -20.75 3.10
C ARG A 31 -10.25 -19.63 3.81
N VAL A 32 -9.71 -18.42 3.75
CA VAL A 32 -10.27 -17.25 4.42
C VAL A 32 -11.36 -16.61 3.55
N PRO A 33 -12.65 -16.66 3.93
CA PRO A 33 -13.68 -15.94 3.20
C PRO A 33 -13.52 -14.41 3.36
N PRO A 34 -14.15 -13.61 2.48
CA PRO A 34 -14.16 -12.16 2.62
C PRO A 34 -14.83 -11.71 3.93
N ALA A 35 -14.19 -10.77 4.61
CA ALA A 35 -14.71 -10.02 5.74
C ALA A 35 -14.52 -8.51 5.53
N TRP A 36 -15.29 -7.69 6.27
CA TRP A 36 -15.24 -6.22 6.25
C TRP A 36 -15.23 -5.62 4.82
N ASP A 37 -14.28 -4.74 4.51
CA ASP A 37 -14.11 -4.13 3.17
C ASP A 37 -13.95 -5.20 2.07
N GLY A 38 -13.40 -6.37 2.38
CA GLY A 38 -13.22 -7.47 1.43
C GLY A 38 -14.53 -8.00 0.87
N VAL A 39 -15.62 -7.96 1.64
CA VAL A 39 -16.97 -8.30 1.17
C VAL A 39 -17.41 -7.32 0.08
N LEU A 40 -17.12 -6.03 0.24
CA LEU A 40 -17.49 -4.99 -0.70
C LEU A 40 -16.64 -5.07 -1.97
N TYR A 41 -15.33 -5.33 -1.83
CA TYR A 41 -14.45 -5.56 -2.96
C TYR A 41 -14.86 -6.78 -3.79
N GLU A 42 -15.22 -7.88 -3.14
CA GLU A 42 -15.69 -9.08 -3.83
C GLU A 42 -17.00 -8.83 -4.57
N ARG A 43 -17.98 -8.16 -3.95
CA ARG A 43 -19.24 -7.82 -4.63
C ARG A 43 -19.01 -6.96 -5.87
N GLY A 44 -18.13 -5.95 -5.78
CA GLY A 44 -17.73 -5.14 -6.94
C GLY A 44 -17.06 -5.98 -8.04
N ALA A 45 -16.18 -6.92 -7.65
CA ALA A 45 -15.53 -7.84 -8.57
C ALA A 45 -16.53 -8.77 -9.29
N LEU A 46 -17.52 -9.30 -8.56
CA LEU A 46 -18.59 -10.13 -9.12
C LEU A 46 -19.46 -9.37 -10.12
N GLY A 47 -19.81 -8.11 -9.80
CA GLY A 47 -20.55 -7.25 -10.73
C GLY A 47 -19.80 -7.04 -12.04
N LEU A 48 -18.50 -6.74 -11.95
CA LEU A 48 -17.63 -6.58 -13.11
C LEU A 48 -17.48 -7.89 -13.91
N ALA A 49 -17.29 -9.03 -13.24
CA ALA A 49 -17.16 -10.34 -13.89
C ALA A 49 -18.42 -10.73 -14.66
N ARG A 50 -19.60 -10.35 -14.16
CA ARG A 50 -20.92 -10.57 -14.80
C ARG A 50 -21.26 -9.57 -15.90
N GLY A 51 -20.41 -8.57 -16.15
CA GLY A 51 -20.66 -7.55 -17.16
C GLY A 51 -21.64 -6.45 -16.74
N LEU A 52 -21.95 -6.32 -15.44
CA LEU A 52 -22.85 -5.29 -14.91
C LEU A 52 -22.18 -3.90 -14.79
N GLY A 53 -20.89 -3.81 -15.14
CA GLY A 53 -20.08 -2.62 -14.90
C GLY A 53 -19.76 -2.42 -13.41
N TYR A 54 -19.23 -1.24 -13.08
CA TYR A 54 -18.95 -0.87 -11.69
C TYR A 54 -20.14 -0.11 -11.09
N SER A 55 -21.12 -0.90 -10.67
CA SER A 55 -22.40 -0.46 -10.12
C SER A 55 -22.48 -0.66 -8.60
N CYS A 56 -23.50 -0.09 -7.99
CA CYS A 56 -23.67 -0.05 -6.55
C CYS A 56 -23.68 -1.46 -5.95
N PHE A 57 -22.83 -1.69 -4.96
CA PHE A 57 -22.73 -2.96 -4.21
C PHE A 57 -22.85 -2.78 -2.69
N LEU A 58 -23.07 -1.54 -2.23
CA LEU A 58 -23.06 -1.16 -0.81
C LEU A 58 -24.25 -1.75 -0.04
N PHE A 59 -25.36 -2.03 -0.71
CA PHE A 59 -26.60 -2.55 -0.10
C PHE A 59 -26.79 -4.06 -0.32
N GLY A 60 -25.71 -4.78 -0.67
CA GLY A 60 -25.75 -6.23 -0.85
C GLY A 60 -26.72 -6.64 -1.97
N PRO A 61 -27.51 -7.72 -1.78
CA PRO A 61 -28.48 -8.17 -2.80
C PRO A 61 -29.56 -7.14 -3.16
N ALA A 62 -29.81 -6.15 -2.29
CA ALA A 62 -30.77 -5.08 -2.53
C ALA A 62 -30.18 -3.90 -3.32
N ALA A 63 -28.90 -3.95 -3.69
CA ALA A 63 -28.28 -2.89 -4.46
C ALA A 63 -28.72 -2.97 -5.93
N ASP A 64 -29.18 -1.85 -6.47
CA ASP A 64 -29.57 -1.74 -7.87
C ASP A 64 -28.32 -1.78 -8.78
N PRO A 65 -28.17 -2.80 -9.64
CA PRO A 65 -27.02 -2.94 -10.53
C PRO A 65 -27.00 -1.92 -11.67
N SER A 66 -28.07 -1.16 -11.89
CA SER A 66 -28.11 -0.06 -12.86
C SER A 66 -27.48 1.22 -12.34
N VAL A 67 -27.36 1.36 -11.01
CA VAL A 67 -26.83 2.57 -10.38
C VAL A 67 -25.30 2.54 -10.42
N PRO A 68 -24.62 3.43 -11.16
CA PRO A 68 -23.16 3.49 -11.16
C PRO A 68 -22.64 3.93 -9.80
N THR A 69 -21.47 3.40 -9.40
CA THR A 69 -20.77 3.86 -8.19
C THR A 69 -19.31 4.17 -8.48
N ALA A 70 -18.71 5.01 -7.64
CA ALA A 70 -17.27 5.13 -7.48
C ALA A 70 -16.90 5.19 -5.99
N PHE A 71 -17.70 4.63 -5.08
CA PHE A 71 -17.46 4.77 -3.63
C PHE A 71 -16.08 4.25 -3.22
N TYR A 72 -15.77 2.99 -3.54
CA TYR A 72 -14.41 2.48 -3.45
C TYR A 72 -13.67 2.61 -4.79
N PRO A 73 -12.34 2.80 -4.77
CA PRO A 73 -11.53 2.75 -5.98
C PRO A 73 -11.71 1.43 -6.74
N VAL A 74 -11.90 1.50 -8.05
CA VAL A 74 -12.25 0.34 -8.88
C VAL A 74 -11.10 -0.64 -9.09
N GLY A 75 -9.85 -0.25 -8.83
CA GLY A 75 -8.67 -1.02 -9.24
C GLY A 75 -8.60 -2.43 -8.66
N TYR A 76 -8.84 -2.59 -7.35
CA TYR A 76 -8.82 -3.92 -6.72
C TYR A 76 -10.03 -4.78 -7.13
N PRO A 77 -11.28 -4.27 -7.10
CA PRO A 77 -12.43 -4.98 -7.68
C PRO A 77 -12.25 -5.38 -9.14
N ALA A 78 -11.66 -4.51 -9.99
CA ALA A 78 -11.42 -4.82 -11.40
C ALA A 78 -10.34 -5.87 -11.60
N PHE A 79 -9.26 -5.82 -10.81
CA PHE A 79 -8.25 -6.89 -10.80
C PHE A 79 -8.89 -8.24 -10.46
N LEU A 80 -9.67 -8.30 -9.37
CA LEU A 80 -10.30 -9.55 -8.95
C LEU A 80 -11.40 -9.99 -9.92
N GLY A 81 -12.20 -9.05 -10.44
CA GLY A 81 -13.27 -9.34 -11.40
C GLY A 81 -12.74 -9.88 -12.73
N ALA A 82 -11.61 -9.38 -13.20
CA ALA A 82 -10.93 -9.93 -14.37
C ALA A 82 -10.47 -11.38 -14.12
N LEU A 83 -9.92 -11.67 -12.94
CA LEU A 83 -9.55 -13.04 -12.57
C LEU A 83 -10.75 -13.96 -12.45
N TYR A 84 -11.86 -13.50 -11.86
CA TYR A 84 -13.11 -14.25 -11.79
C TYR A 84 -13.70 -14.55 -13.16
N ARG A 85 -13.56 -13.64 -14.13
CA ARG A 85 -13.98 -13.88 -15.51
C ARG A 85 -13.11 -14.93 -16.22
N LEU A 86 -11.81 -14.98 -15.93
CA LEU A 86 -10.86 -15.88 -16.57
C LEU A 86 -10.81 -17.28 -15.95
N PHE A 87 -10.87 -17.36 -14.61
CA PHE A 87 -10.63 -18.59 -13.85
C PHE A 87 -11.85 -19.06 -13.05
N GLY A 88 -12.95 -18.30 -13.09
CA GLY A 88 -14.14 -18.55 -12.30
C GLY A 88 -14.10 -17.91 -10.91
N VAL A 89 -15.29 -17.74 -10.34
CA VAL A 89 -15.49 -17.26 -8.97
C VAL A 89 -15.16 -18.38 -8.00
N SER A 90 -14.01 -18.28 -7.33
CA SER A 90 -13.62 -19.26 -6.31
C SER A 90 -12.68 -18.65 -5.27
N PRO A 91 -12.69 -19.16 -4.03
CA PRO A 91 -11.68 -18.80 -3.03
C PRO A 91 -10.25 -19.10 -3.50
N LEU A 92 -10.07 -20.13 -4.33
CA LEU A 92 -8.78 -20.49 -4.90
C LEU A 92 -8.21 -19.38 -5.78
N THR A 93 -9.05 -18.69 -6.55
CA THR A 93 -8.66 -17.55 -7.39
C THR A 93 -8.06 -16.43 -6.53
N VAL A 94 -8.68 -16.13 -5.38
CA VAL A 94 -8.19 -15.12 -4.42
C VAL A 94 -6.86 -15.58 -3.80
N VAL A 95 -6.81 -16.81 -3.30
CA VAL A 95 -5.61 -17.37 -2.65
C VAL A 95 -4.41 -17.40 -3.58
N VAL A 96 -4.56 -17.93 -4.79
CA VAL A 96 -3.45 -18.07 -5.74
C VAL A 96 -2.95 -16.71 -6.21
N SER A 97 -3.86 -15.81 -6.60
CA SER A 97 -3.48 -14.48 -7.08
C SER A 97 -2.84 -13.63 -5.97
N GLY A 98 -3.39 -13.69 -4.76
CA GLY A 98 -2.85 -13.04 -3.58
C GLY A 98 -1.48 -13.58 -3.17
N ALA A 99 -1.31 -14.91 -3.15
CA ALA A 99 -0.04 -15.56 -2.85
C ALA A 99 1.06 -15.19 -3.87
N LEU A 100 0.71 -15.17 -5.17
CA LEU A 100 1.61 -14.72 -6.23
C LEU A 100 1.99 -13.25 -6.07
N LEU A 101 1.02 -12.36 -5.83
CA LEU A 101 1.30 -10.93 -5.60
C LEU A 101 2.18 -10.71 -4.37
N GLY A 102 1.92 -11.43 -3.27
CA GLY A 102 2.73 -11.39 -2.06
C GLY A 102 4.17 -11.84 -2.31
N ALA A 103 4.36 -12.97 -3.01
CA ALA A 103 5.68 -13.48 -3.37
C ALA A 103 6.43 -12.55 -4.33
N ILE A 104 5.74 -11.99 -5.34
CA ILE A 104 6.28 -10.97 -6.24
C ILE A 104 6.75 -9.77 -5.42
N THR A 105 5.95 -9.30 -4.46
CA THR A 105 6.30 -8.15 -3.61
C THR A 105 7.59 -8.45 -2.84
N VAL A 106 7.71 -9.60 -2.18
CA VAL A 106 8.95 -10.02 -1.49
C VAL A 106 10.15 -9.99 -2.44
N ALA A 107 10.04 -10.55 -3.64
CA ALA A 107 11.11 -10.55 -4.63
C ALA A 107 11.52 -9.14 -5.06
N LEU A 108 10.55 -8.25 -5.32
CA LEU A 108 10.78 -6.86 -5.68
C LEU A 108 11.45 -6.09 -4.52
N SER A 109 10.98 -6.29 -3.28
CA SER A 109 11.52 -5.68 -2.07
C SER A 109 12.96 -6.11 -1.82
N HIS A 110 13.29 -7.39 -2.01
CA HIS A 110 14.66 -7.88 -1.93
C HIS A 110 15.57 -7.17 -2.95
N ARG A 111 15.12 -7.04 -4.20
CA ARG A 111 15.88 -6.34 -5.25
C ARG A 111 16.04 -4.85 -4.97
N LEU A 112 15.08 -4.23 -4.29
CA LEU A 112 15.17 -2.85 -3.85
C LEU A 112 16.16 -2.72 -2.68
N ALA A 113 16.11 -3.63 -1.70
CA ALA A 113 16.98 -3.67 -0.54
C ALA A 113 18.47 -3.88 -0.89
N LEU A 114 18.76 -4.70 -1.90
CA LEU A 114 20.11 -4.87 -2.46
C LEU A 114 20.71 -3.57 -3.02
N ARG A 115 19.89 -2.53 -3.26
CA ARG A 115 20.35 -1.19 -3.69
C ARG A 115 20.53 -0.22 -2.53
N CYS A 116 20.16 -0.60 -1.31
CA CYS A 116 20.13 0.26 -0.14
C CYS A 116 21.21 -0.09 0.89
N GLY A 117 21.62 -1.36 0.96
CA GLY A 117 22.60 -1.82 1.94
C GLY A 117 23.29 -3.14 1.55
N PRO A 118 24.04 -3.73 2.49
CA PRO A 118 24.76 -4.99 2.28
C PRO A 118 23.82 -6.14 1.92
N ALA A 119 24.32 -7.09 1.12
CA ALA A 119 23.53 -8.23 0.66
C ALA A 119 22.94 -9.05 1.82
N LEU A 120 23.73 -9.35 2.86
CA LEU A 120 23.25 -10.10 4.02
C LEU A 120 22.04 -9.44 4.71
N ALA A 121 22.08 -8.11 4.88
CA ALA A 121 20.97 -7.36 5.46
C ALA A 121 19.73 -7.36 4.55
N ALA A 122 19.93 -7.30 3.22
CA ALA A 122 18.85 -7.43 2.24
C ALA A 122 18.20 -8.82 2.28
N HIS A 123 19.00 -9.89 2.31
CA HIS A 123 18.50 -11.26 2.43
C HIS A 123 17.70 -11.46 3.72
N GLY A 124 18.25 -11.03 4.87
CA GLY A 124 17.60 -11.16 6.18
C GLY A 124 16.28 -10.40 6.26
N ALA A 125 16.26 -9.13 5.84
CA ALA A 125 15.04 -8.33 5.85
C ALA A 125 13.95 -8.90 4.91
N ALA A 126 14.35 -9.38 3.72
CA ALA A 126 13.40 -10.00 2.79
C ALA A 126 12.90 -11.37 3.29
N LEU A 127 13.74 -12.16 3.97
CA LEU A 127 13.34 -13.43 4.59
C LEU A 127 12.33 -13.20 5.72
N LEU A 128 12.57 -12.20 6.58
CA LEU A 128 11.62 -11.81 7.62
C LEU A 128 10.26 -11.44 7.00
N PHE A 129 10.25 -10.62 5.94
CA PHE A 129 9.01 -10.26 5.25
C PHE A 129 8.35 -11.45 4.50
N ALA A 130 9.15 -12.39 3.97
CA ALA A 130 8.66 -13.58 3.29
C ALA A 130 7.83 -14.47 4.22
N LEU A 131 8.25 -14.59 5.49
CA LEU A 131 7.70 -15.52 6.48
C LEU A 131 6.86 -14.85 7.57
N ALA A 132 6.82 -13.52 7.63
CA ALA A 132 6.05 -12.80 8.63
C ALA A 132 4.55 -13.20 8.57
N PRO A 133 3.94 -13.61 9.69
CA PRO A 133 2.57 -14.12 9.71
C PRO A 133 1.54 -13.11 9.20
N GLY A 134 1.63 -11.82 9.53
CA GLY A 134 0.66 -10.83 9.06
C GLY A 134 0.60 -10.74 7.53
N PRO A 135 1.73 -10.46 6.84
CA PRO A 135 1.79 -10.50 5.38
C PRO A 135 1.41 -11.85 4.76
N VAL A 136 1.70 -12.98 5.40
CA VAL A 136 1.27 -14.31 4.92
C VAL A 136 -0.26 -14.41 4.94
N VAL A 137 -0.87 -14.16 6.09
CA VAL A 137 -2.33 -14.23 6.29
C VAL A 137 -3.04 -13.22 5.40
N PHE A 138 -2.61 -11.97 5.42
CA PHE A 138 -3.30 -10.88 4.76
C PHE A 138 -3.17 -10.90 3.23
N SER A 139 -2.11 -11.52 2.70
CA SER A 139 -1.93 -11.60 1.25
C SER A 139 -2.90 -12.54 0.54
N VAL A 140 -3.53 -13.46 1.27
CA VAL A 140 -4.50 -14.41 0.72
C VAL A 140 -5.95 -14.05 1.05
N THR A 141 -6.19 -12.82 1.54
CA THR A 141 -7.54 -12.28 1.74
C THR A 141 -7.91 -11.36 0.59
N PRO A 142 -9.22 -11.15 0.31
CA PRO A 142 -9.68 -10.26 -0.75
C PRO A 142 -9.54 -8.78 -0.35
N MET A 143 -8.31 -8.33 -0.09
CA MET A 143 -7.96 -7.00 0.39
C MET A 143 -7.01 -6.27 -0.57
N SER A 144 -7.16 -4.95 -0.66
CA SER A 144 -6.46 -4.08 -1.63
C SER A 144 -4.94 -3.96 -1.42
N GLU A 145 -4.50 -4.21 -0.18
CA GLU A 145 -3.20 -3.83 0.35
C GLU A 145 -2.05 -4.53 -0.37
N THR A 146 -2.20 -5.84 -0.65
CA THR A 146 -1.16 -6.64 -1.31
C THR A 146 -0.93 -6.20 -2.75
N LEU A 147 -2.01 -5.97 -3.50
CA LEU A 147 -1.90 -5.45 -4.87
C LEU A 147 -1.28 -4.04 -4.87
N TRP A 148 -1.72 -3.17 -3.96
CA TRP A 148 -1.19 -1.80 -3.88
C TRP A 148 0.31 -1.78 -3.52
N GLY A 149 0.71 -2.57 -2.52
CA GLY A 149 2.12 -2.71 -2.11
C GLY A 149 3.00 -3.26 -3.23
N ALA A 150 2.51 -4.24 -3.99
CA ALA A 150 3.21 -4.79 -5.16
C ALA A 150 3.45 -3.71 -6.23
N LEU A 151 2.40 -2.96 -6.59
CA LEU A 151 2.46 -1.90 -7.61
C LEU A 151 3.39 -0.75 -7.20
N LEU A 152 3.34 -0.32 -5.94
CA LEU A 152 4.24 0.71 -5.42
C LEU A 152 5.69 0.24 -5.37
N THR A 153 5.95 -0.98 -4.89
CA THR A 153 7.30 -1.53 -4.83
C THR A 153 7.88 -1.72 -6.24
N ALA A 154 7.07 -2.16 -7.21
CA ALA A 154 7.44 -2.25 -8.62
C ALA A 154 7.78 -0.87 -9.19
N THR A 155 6.94 0.14 -8.95
CA THR A 155 7.17 1.53 -9.36
C THR A 155 8.51 2.03 -8.83
N ALA A 156 8.79 1.81 -7.54
CA ALA A 156 10.03 2.22 -6.93
C ALA A 156 11.25 1.47 -7.46
N LEU A 157 11.11 0.18 -7.75
CA LEU A 157 12.19 -0.61 -8.34
C LEU A 157 12.51 -0.15 -9.78
N VAL A 158 11.50 0.23 -10.57
CA VAL A 158 11.67 0.77 -11.93
C VAL A 158 12.37 2.13 -11.88
N LEU A 159 11.91 3.04 -11.01
CA LEU A 159 12.48 4.38 -10.86
C LEU A 159 13.88 4.39 -10.25
N SER A 160 14.21 3.40 -9.41
CA SER A 160 15.52 3.28 -8.77
C SER A 160 16.54 2.47 -9.58
N ARG A 161 16.24 2.10 -10.83
CA ARG A 161 17.16 1.31 -11.67
C ARG A 161 18.50 2.05 -11.80
N ALA A 162 19.60 1.30 -11.67
CA ALA A 162 20.96 1.82 -11.65
C ALA A 162 21.43 2.44 -12.99
N SER A 163 20.60 2.43 -14.03
CA SER A 163 20.87 3.13 -15.27
C SER A 163 20.77 4.64 -15.03
N SER A 164 21.91 5.30 -14.88
CA SER A 164 21.99 6.75 -15.00
C SER A 164 21.86 7.12 -16.49
N PRO A 165 20.92 7.98 -16.92
CA PRO A 165 19.60 8.31 -16.36
C PRO A 165 18.46 7.34 -16.77
N PRO A 166 17.27 7.40 -16.14
CA PRO A 166 16.12 6.57 -16.54
C PRO A 166 15.68 6.89 -17.97
N ARG A 167 15.41 5.84 -18.75
CA ARG A 167 14.96 5.92 -20.15
C ARG A 167 13.46 6.22 -20.22
N THR A 168 13.00 6.82 -21.32
CA THR A 168 11.58 7.11 -21.57
C THR A 168 10.65 5.91 -21.31
N PRO A 169 10.91 4.70 -21.82
CA PRO A 169 10.04 3.55 -21.52
C PRO A 169 9.97 3.18 -20.04
N GLN A 170 11.02 3.45 -19.26
CA GLN A 170 11.02 3.20 -17.82
C GLN A 170 10.14 4.21 -17.08
N LEU A 171 10.13 5.46 -17.53
CA LEU A 171 9.28 6.52 -16.96
C LEU A 171 7.80 6.27 -17.31
N LEU A 172 7.52 5.86 -18.55
CA LEU A 172 6.17 5.45 -18.96
C LEU A 172 5.68 4.24 -18.16
N ALA A 173 6.54 3.21 -17.99
CA ALA A 173 6.20 2.06 -17.17
C ALA A 173 5.97 2.43 -15.69
N ALA A 174 6.78 3.34 -15.13
CA ALA A 174 6.57 3.85 -13.77
C ALA A 174 5.25 4.63 -13.65
N GLY A 175 4.91 5.45 -14.65
CA GLY A 175 3.62 6.15 -14.72
C GLY A 175 2.44 5.20 -14.81
N ALA A 176 2.53 4.13 -15.61
CA ALA A 176 1.50 3.11 -15.72
C ALA A 176 1.31 2.31 -14.42
N LEU A 177 2.40 1.89 -13.78
CA LEU A 177 2.35 1.21 -12.48
C LEU A 177 1.77 2.12 -11.39
N LEU A 178 2.15 3.40 -11.38
CA LEU A 178 1.61 4.38 -10.45
C LEU A 178 0.12 4.65 -10.71
N ALA A 179 -0.31 4.75 -11.98
CA ALA A 179 -1.73 4.86 -12.34
C ALA A 179 -2.53 3.66 -11.84
N ALA A 180 -2.03 2.44 -12.04
CA ALA A 180 -2.66 1.23 -11.49
C ALA A 180 -2.73 1.29 -9.94
N ALA A 181 -1.69 1.77 -9.27
CA ALA A 181 -1.71 1.95 -7.82
C ALA A 181 -2.75 3.00 -7.38
N VAL A 182 -2.93 4.09 -8.16
CA VAL A 182 -3.97 5.11 -7.94
C VAL A 182 -5.36 4.52 -8.05
N TYR A 183 -5.60 3.64 -9.04
CA TYR A 183 -6.87 2.93 -9.17
C TYR A 183 -7.18 2.02 -8.00
N VAL A 184 -6.17 1.46 -7.33
CA VAL A 184 -6.34 0.63 -6.14
C VAL A 184 -6.54 1.51 -4.90
N ARG A 185 -5.69 2.53 -4.72
CA ARG A 185 -5.79 3.52 -3.64
C ARG A 185 -5.29 4.89 -4.14
N PRO A 186 -6.15 5.92 -4.24
CA PRO A 186 -5.79 7.25 -4.75
C PRO A 186 -4.66 7.96 -3.99
N GLN A 187 -4.37 7.51 -2.76
CA GLN A 187 -3.24 7.92 -1.92
C GLN A 187 -1.89 7.91 -2.67
N ALA A 188 -1.74 7.02 -3.66
CA ALA A 188 -0.53 6.94 -4.48
C ALA A 188 -0.24 8.23 -5.28
N LEU A 189 -1.24 9.09 -5.54
CA LEU A 189 -1.04 10.37 -6.24
C LEU A 189 -0.08 11.31 -5.50
N VAL A 190 0.05 11.17 -4.17
CA VAL A 190 0.97 11.99 -3.35
C VAL A 190 2.43 11.81 -3.77
N LEU A 191 2.78 10.70 -4.41
CA LEU A 191 4.15 10.48 -4.90
C LEU A 191 4.51 11.37 -6.09
N VAL A 192 3.55 11.75 -6.93
CA VAL A 192 3.79 12.53 -8.17
C VAL A 192 4.52 13.84 -7.91
N PRO A 193 4.06 14.74 -7.02
CA PRO A 193 4.76 15.99 -6.73
C PRO A 193 6.12 15.81 -6.06
N LEU A 194 6.40 14.63 -5.47
CA LEU A 194 7.68 14.33 -4.83
C LEU A 194 8.75 13.86 -5.84
N LEU A 195 8.35 13.39 -7.03
CA LEU A 195 9.27 12.83 -8.02
C LEU A 195 10.43 13.76 -8.42
N PRO A 196 10.26 15.08 -8.61
CA PRO A 196 11.38 15.96 -8.93
C PRO A 196 12.51 15.89 -7.90
N ALA A 197 12.21 15.73 -6.61
CA ALA A 197 13.22 15.62 -5.55
C ALA A 197 13.92 14.25 -5.52
N LEU A 198 13.27 13.22 -6.06
CA LEU A 198 13.70 11.82 -5.96
C LEU A 198 14.46 11.33 -7.19
N LEU A 199 14.20 11.93 -8.35
CA LEU A 199 14.82 11.56 -9.61
C LEU A 199 16.24 12.15 -9.75
N PRO A 200 17.18 11.46 -10.42
CA PRO A 200 18.51 11.99 -10.67
C PRO A 200 18.49 13.12 -11.72
N GLY A 201 19.61 13.84 -11.90
CA GLY A 201 19.82 14.84 -12.97
C GLY A 201 19.80 16.30 -12.50
N THR A 202 19.79 17.24 -13.45
CA THR A 202 19.58 18.68 -13.19
C THR A 202 18.11 18.96 -12.87
N LEU A 203 17.78 20.14 -12.33
CA LEU A 203 16.39 20.53 -12.03
C LEU A 203 15.48 20.39 -13.27
N ALA A 204 15.88 20.93 -14.42
CA ALA A 204 15.13 20.82 -15.66
C ALA A 204 14.89 19.35 -16.09
N GLN A 205 15.90 18.49 -15.97
CA GLN A 205 15.76 17.06 -16.28
C GLN A 205 14.82 16.36 -15.31
N ARG A 206 14.92 16.66 -14.01
CA ARG A 206 14.04 16.10 -12.96
C ARG A 206 12.59 16.49 -13.20
N LEU A 207 12.34 17.77 -13.48
CA LEU A 207 11.01 18.29 -13.80
C LEU A 207 10.44 17.63 -15.07
N ARG A 208 11.23 17.53 -16.15
CA ARG A 208 10.79 16.85 -17.38
C ARG A 208 10.43 15.38 -17.14
N ARG A 209 11.24 14.66 -16.37
CA ARG A 209 10.99 13.24 -16.07
C ARG A 209 9.76 13.06 -15.17
N ALA A 210 9.61 13.91 -14.15
CA ALA A 210 8.43 13.93 -13.30
C ALA A 210 7.16 14.27 -14.09
N ALA A 211 7.24 15.27 -14.97
CA ALA A 211 6.15 15.66 -15.87
C ALA A 211 5.72 14.50 -16.79
N LEU A 212 6.67 13.73 -17.33
CA LEU A 212 6.34 12.55 -18.14
C LEU A 212 5.61 11.46 -17.33
N VAL A 213 6.06 11.18 -16.12
CA VAL A 213 5.36 10.22 -15.21
C VAL A 213 3.97 10.76 -14.87
N ALA A 214 3.85 12.04 -14.52
CA ALA A 214 2.58 12.69 -14.20
C ALA A 214 1.61 12.69 -15.39
N ALA A 215 2.09 13.00 -16.60
CA ALA A 215 1.30 12.95 -17.83
C ALA A 215 0.79 11.54 -18.12
N THR A 216 1.63 10.52 -17.91
CA THR A 216 1.20 9.11 -18.05
C THR A 216 0.11 8.75 -17.05
N VAL A 217 0.27 9.14 -15.78
CA VAL A 217 -0.75 8.92 -14.75
C VAL A 217 -2.05 9.64 -15.12
N ALA A 218 -1.97 10.91 -15.50
CA ALA A 218 -3.14 11.70 -15.89
C ALA A 218 -3.86 11.08 -17.10
N ALA A 219 -3.12 10.70 -18.16
CA ALA A 219 -3.68 10.09 -19.36
C ALA A 219 -4.41 8.77 -19.07
N LEU A 220 -3.87 7.94 -18.16
CA LEU A 220 -4.47 6.66 -17.82
C LEU A 220 -5.63 6.78 -16.83
N VAL A 221 -5.62 7.79 -15.94
CA VAL A 221 -6.68 8.03 -14.95
C VAL A 221 -7.85 8.86 -15.52
N ALA A 222 -7.59 9.67 -16.56
CA ALA A 222 -8.57 10.56 -17.16
C ALA A 222 -9.83 9.85 -17.67
N PRO A 223 -9.78 8.71 -18.39
CA PRO A 223 -11.00 8.07 -18.91
C PRO A 223 -11.98 7.66 -17.81
N TRP A 224 -11.47 7.11 -16.71
CA TRP A 224 -12.31 6.76 -15.57
C TRP A 224 -12.86 7.99 -14.84
N THR A 225 -12.04 9.04 -14.74
CA THR A 225 -12.48 10.32 -14.16
C THR A 225 -13.60 10.95 -15.01
N ALA A 226 -13.48 10.89 -16.34
CA ALA A 226 -14.53 11.32 -17.27
C ALA A 226 -15.80 10.47 -17.09
N ARG A 227 -15.68 9.14 -17.00
CA ARG A 227 -16.81 8.26 -16.67
C ARG A 227 -17.49 8.69 -15.37
N ASN A 228 -16.73 8.97 -14.32
CA ASN A 228 -17.31 9.39 -13.04
C ASN A 228 -18.04 10.74 -13.14
N CYS A 229 -17.50 11.69 -13.92
CA CYS A 229 -18.18 12.96 -14.18
C CYS A 229 -19.51 12.80 -14.91
N LEU A 230 -19.59 11.85 -15.86
CA LEU A 230 -20.78 11.63 -16.67
C LEU A 230 -21.82 10.75 -15.96
N ALA A 231 -21.37 9.78 -15.15
CA ALA A 231 -22.23 8.75 -14.57
C ALA A 231 -22.73 9.07 -13.15
N LEU A 232 -22.06 9.96 -12.40
CA LEU A 232 -22.41 10.28 -11.02
C LEU A 232 -23.06 11.67 -10.91
N ASP A 233 -23.55 12.03 -9.72
CA ASP A 233 -24.06 13.36 -9.36
C ASP A 233 -22.94 14.44 -9.24
N GLY A 234 -21.82 14.22 -9.93
CA GLY A 234 -20.70 15.15 -10.07
C GLY A 234 -19.37 14.45 -10.39
N CYS A 235 -18.36 15.25 -10.74
CA CYS A 235 -17.02 14.75 -11.04
C CYS A 235 -16.28 14.17 -9.83
N ALA A 236 -15.68 12.98 -9.99
CA ALA A 236 -14.84 12.32 -8.99
C ALA A 236 -13.54 11.77 -9.60
N ILE A 237 -12.40 12.06 -8.98
CA ILE A 237 -11.12 11.47 -9.35
C ILE A 237 -11.03 10.09 -8.71
N VAL A 238 -11.16 9.05 -9.52
CA VAL A 238 -11.08 7.62 -9.13
C VAL A 238 -12.20 7.16 -8.19
N SER A 239 -12.35 7.76 -7.01
CA SER A 239 -13.33 7.37 -5.99
C SER A 239 -13.99 8.54 -5.24
N THR A 240 -14.97 8.23 -4.39
CA THR A 240 -15.81 9.20 -3.64
C THR A 240 -15.86 8.92 -2.13
N ASN A 241 -14.81 8.32 -1.58
CA ASN A 241 -14.68 8.00 -0.16
C ASN A 241 -13.61 8.83 0.58
N GLY A 242 -13.04 9.87 -0.04
CA GLY A 242 -11.99 10.70 0.55
C GLY A 242 -12.50 11.60 1.68
N GLY A 243 -13.63 12.26 1.47
CA GLY A 243 -14.36 13.08 2.42
C GLY A 243 -14.87 12.27 3.61
N SER A 244 -15.42 11.06 3.38
CA SER A 244 -15.77 10.16 4.49
C SER A 244 -14.53 9.73 5.28
N ASN A 245 -13.42 9.37 4.61
CA ASN A 245 -12.18 9.02 5.30
C ASN A 245 -11.58 10.18 6.10
N LEU A 246 -11.69 11.41 5.59
CA LEU A 246 -11.30 12.62 6.31
C LEU A 246 -12.19 12.84 7.54
N ALA A 247 -13.52 12.66 7.40
CA ALA A 247 -14.48 12.81 8.49
C ALA A 247 -14.22 11.81 9.63
N ILE A 248 -13.94 10.54 9.32
CA ILE A 248 -13.59 9.51 10.33
C ILE A 248 -12.46 9.99 11.24
N GLY A 249 -11.44 10.65 10.68
CA GLY A 249 -10.29 11.19 11.41
C GLY A 249 -10.48 12.58 12.03
N ALA A 250 -11.66 13.20 11.91
CA ALA A 250 -11.88 14.61 12.25
C ALA A 250 -13.10 14.87 13.14
N VAL A 251 -14.19 14.09 13.02
CA VAL A 251 -15.43 14.29 13.78
C VAL A 251 -15.17 14.33 15.31
N PRO A 252 -16.04 14.95 16.13
CA PRO A 252 -15.81 15.10 17.58
C PRO A 252 -15.56 13.77 18.33
N ARG A 253 -16.09 12.66 17.84
CA ARG A 253 -15.87 11.30 18.37
C ARG A 253 -14.57 10.64 17.90
N ALA A 254 -13.82 11.26 16.97
CA ALA A 254 -12.58 10.70 16.46
C ALA A 254 -11.55 10.51 17.58
N THR A 255 -11.01 9.29 17.65
CA THR A 255 -9.98 8.86 18.61
C THR A 255 -8.62 8.64 17.95
N GLY A 256 -8.57 8.68 16.61
CA GLY A 256 -7.37 8.44 15.80
C GLY A 256 -7.37 7.10 15.08
N MET A 257 -8.24 6.16 15.44
CA MET A 257 -8.48 4.92 14.69
C MET A 257 -9.75 5.02 13.82
N TYR A 258 -10.03 3.96 13.06
CA TYR A 258 -11.30 3.83 12.34
C TYR A 258 -12.49 3.91 13.29
N LEU A 259 -13.52 4.63 12.86
CA LEU A 259 -14.83 4.63 13.48
C LEU A 259 -15.90 4.68 12.39
N THR A 260 -17.02 4.01 12.63
CA THR A 260 -18.16 4.06 11.72
C THR A 260 -18.89 5.38 11.87
N LEU A 261 -18.98 6.15 10.77
CA LEU A 261 -19.76 7.38 10.73
C LEU A 261 -21.25 7.07 10.83
N THR A 262 -21.96 7.82 11.66
CA THR A 262 -23.39 7.66 11.92
C THR A 262 -24.18 8.85 11.41
N ARG A 263 -25.52 8.72 11.36
CA ARG A 263 -26.40 9.85 11.04
C ARG A 263 -26.26 11.02 12.03
N ALA A 264 -25.86 10.75 13.27
CA ALA A 264 -25.64 11.77 14.29
C ALA A 264 -24.36 12.59 14.05
N ASP A 265 -23.39 12.03 13.32
CA ASP A 265 -22.15 12.75 12.96
C ASP A 265 -22.37 13.76 11.81
N GLY A 266 -23.47 13.62 11.05
CA GLY A 266 -23.88 14.54 10.00
C GLY A 266 -24.35 13.82 8.72
N CYS A 267 -24.67 14.62 7.71
CA CYS A 267 -25.01 14.16 6.35
C CYS A 267 -26.20 13.19 6.26
N ALA A 268 -27.07 13.18 7.28
CA ALA A 268 -28.34 12.46 7.23
C ALA A 268 -29.23 13.03 6.11
N GLY A 269 -29.83 12.14 5.32
CA GLY A 269 -30.71 12.53 4.21
C GLY A 269 -30.01 13.04 2.95
N VAL A 270 -28.67 13.10 2.92
CA VAL A 270 -27.94 13.47 1.69
C VAL A 270 -27.97 12.31 0.69
N VAL A 271 -28.65 12.54 -0.42
CA VAL A 271 -28.73 11.62 -1.57
C VAL A 271 -27.68 12.01 -2.60
N GLY A 272 -27.13 11.03 -3.31
CA GLY A 272 -26.04 11.22 -4.28
C GLY A 272 -24.68 10.93 -3.66
N GLU A 273 -23.85 10.23 -4.41
CA GLU A 273 -22.56 9.74 -3.94
C GLU A 273 -21.57 10.91 -3.75
N ARG A 274 -21.53 11.84 -4.72
CA ARG A 274 -20.69 13.04 -4.63
C ARG A 274 -21.22 14.08 -3.69
N ALA A 275 -22.54 14.25 -3.61
CA ALA A 275 -23.15 15.10 -2.62
C ALA A 275 -22.80 14.64 -1.20
N ARG A 276 -22.85 13.33 -0.92
CA ARG A 276 -22.48 12.75 0.37
C ARG A 276 -20.99 12.92 0.67
N GLU A 277 -20.12 12.68 -0.29
CA GLU A 277 -18.68 12.93 -0.17
C GLU A 277 -18.36 14.39 0.17
N ARG A 278 -18.96 15.35 -0.56
CA ARG A 278 -18.82 16.79 -0.27
C ARG A 278 -19.35 17.15 1.11
N CYS A 279 -20.46 16.54 1.52
CA CYS A 279 -21.01 16.76 2.85
C CYS A 279 -20.03 16.32 3.94
N TRP A 280 -19.47 15.11 3.83
CA TRP A 280 -18.49 14.62 4.80
C TRP A 280 -17.21 15.46 4.83
N GLN A 281 -16.74 15.91 3.66
CA GLN A 281 -15.62 16.84 3.59
C GLN A 281 -15.92 18.14 4.36
N ARG A 282 -17.12 18.72 4.20
CA ARG A 282 -17.53 19.91 4.97
C ARG A 282 -17.63 19.64 6.46
N VAL A 283 -18.21 18.51 6.87
CA VAL A 283 -18.28 18.10 8.28
C VAL A 283 -16.87 18.04 8.86
N ALA A 284 -15.95 17.35 8.18
CA ALA A 284 -14.57 17.20 8.62
C ALA A 284 -13.85 18.55 8.73
N THR A 285 -13.92 19.39 7.68
CA THR A 285 -13.30 20.73 7.68
C THR A 285 -13.87 21.61 8.78
N LYS A 286 -15.18 21.58 9.02
CA LYS A 286 -15.83 22.33 10.11
C LYS A 286 -15.32 21.84 11.48
N SER A 287 -15.21 20.53 11.68
CA SER A 287 -14.65 19.96 12.92
C SER A 287 -13.19 20.36 13.15
N VAL A 288 -12.34 20.31 12.12
CA VAL A 288 -10.93 20.73 12.21
C VAL A 288 -10.82 22.23 12.50
N ARG A 289 -11.64 23.08 11.85
CA ARG A 289 -11.61 24.53 12.09
C ARG A 289 -12.10 24.92 13.49
N ARG A 290 -13.05 24.16 14.05
CA ARG A 290 -13.57 24.39 15.40
C ARG A 290 -12.52 24.12 16.48
N ASP A 291 -11.68 23.10 16.28
CA ASP A 291 -10.63 22.72 17.22
C ASP A 291 -9.40 22.12 16.48
N PRO A 292 -8.53 22.99 15.94
CA PRO A 292 -7.37 22.54 15.18
C PRO A 292 -6.36 21.81 16.07
N TRP A 293 -6.26 22.18 17.34
CA TRP A 293 -5.32 21.56 18.28
C TRP A 293 -5.72 20.14 18.65
N ARG A 294 -7.01 19.85 18.79
CA ARG A 294 -7.48 18.46 18.91
C ARG A 294 -7.09 17.64 17.69
N TRP A 295 -7.28 18.17 16.47
CA TRP A 295 -6.91 17.43 15.26
C TRP A 295 -5.39 17.19 15.17
N VAL A 296 -4.56 18.16 15.56
CA VAL A 296 -3.11 17.98 15.68
C VAL A 296 -2.75 16.95 16.76
N ARG A 297 -3.39 16.98 17.93
CA ARG A 297 -3.19 15.97 18.99
C ARG A 297 -3.56 14.57 18.55
N LEU A 298 -4.55 14.42 17.67
CA LEU A 298 -4.93 13.14 17.07
C LEU A 298 -3.87 12.58 16.11
N ALA A 299 -2.90 13.37 15.65
CA ALA A 299 -1.79 12.88 14.83
C ALA A 299 -1.04 11.72 15.51
N TRP A 300 -0.78 11.83 16.82
CA TRP A 300 -0.05 10.79 17.55
C TRP A 300 -0.82 9.48 17.67
N PRO A 301 -2.10 9.46 18.14
CA PRO A 301 -2.93 8.26 18.08
C PRO A 301 -3.04 7.66 16.67
N LYS A 302 -3.18 8.47 15.62
CA LYS A 302 -3.22 7.96 14.23
C LYS A 302 -1.93 7.22 13.86
N LEU A 303 -0.77 7.76 14.21
CA LEU A 303 0.51 7.08 14.00
C LEU A 303 0.63 5.82 14.85
N TYR A 304 0.24 5.89 16.12
CA TYR A 304 0.25 4.76 17.04
C TYR A 304 -0.59 3.60 16.48
N PHE A 305 -1.85 3.85 16.12
CA PHE A 305 -2.71 2.82 15.53
C PHE A 305 -2.20 2.32 14.17
N THR A 306 -1.36 3.08 13.46
CA THR A 306 -0.80 2.65 12.17
C THR A 306 0.45 1.79 12.31
N TYR A 307 1.30 2.02 13.31
CA TYR A 307 2.63 1.38 13.37
C TYR A 307 2.93 0.59 14.64
N ALA A 308 2.19 0.82 15.74
CA ALA A 308 2.54 0.21 17.02
C ALA A 308 2.28 -1.31 17.04
N ASN A 309 1.23 -1.76 16.35
CA ASN A 309 0.76 -3.14 16.39
C ASN A 309 0.44 -3.65 14.98
N GLU A 310 0.38 -4.97 14.79
CA GLU A 310 -0.11 -5.65 13.57
C GLU A 310 -1.20 -6.66 13.98
N THR A 311 -2.41 -6.18 14.25
CA THR A 311 -3.55 -6.95 14.74
C THR A 311 -4.61 -7.21 13.68
N PHE A 312 -4.72 -6.34 12.67
CA PHE A 312 -5.75 -6.42 11.62
C PHE A 312 -5.78 -7.74 10.88
N PRO A 313 -4.65 -8.37 10.47
CA PRO A 313 -4.72 -9.68 9.81
C PRO A 313 -5.30 -10.78 10.71
N ALA A 314 -5.00 -10.75 12.01
CA ALA A 314 -5.55 -11.69 12.98
C ALA A 314 -7.05 -11.44 13.20
N ASP A 315 -7.44 -10.19 13.43
CA ASP A 315 -8.84 -9.82 13.65
C ASP A 315 -9.70 -10.08 12.39
N TYR A 316 -9.13 -9.87 11.19
CA TYR A 316 -9.78 -10.24 9.92
C TYR A 316 -10.00 -11.75 9.84
N LEU A 317 -8.98 -12.55 10.16
CA LEU A 317 -9.09 -14.00 10.15
C LEU A 317 -10.12 -14.50 11.15
N ARG A 318 -10.19 -13.89 12.34
CA ARG A 318 -11.20 -14.20 13.35
C ARG A 318 -12.61 -13.86 12.86
N GLU A 319 -12.81 -12.71 12.22
CA GLU A 319 -14.10 -12.34 11.64
C GLU A 319 -14.52 -13.32 10.54
N ALA A 320 -13.59 -13.67 9.66
CA ALA A 320 -13.83 -14.56 8.53
C ALA A 320 -14.03 -16.03 8.96
N ARG A 321 -13.35 -16.46 10.02
CA ARG A 321 -13.33 -17.83 10.54
C ARG A 321 -13.39 -17.84 12.08
N PRO A 322 -14.55 -17.48 12.66
CA PRO A 322 -14.72 -17.44 14.12
C PRO A 322 -14.57 -18.82 14.76
N ASP A 323 -14.72 -19.89 13.98
CA ASP A 323 -14.52 -21.29 14.37
C ASP A 323 -13.06 -21.64 14.66
N LEU A 324 -12.09 -20.94 14.05
CA LEU A 324 -10.66 -21.26 14.19
C LEU A 324 -9.99 -20.52 15.35
N LEU A 325 -10.45 -19.32 15.68
CA LEU A 325 -9.80 -18.39 16.60
C LEU A 325 -10.73 -17.91 17.70
N ASP A 326 -10.69 -18.59 18.85
CA ASP A 326 -11.23 -18.05 20.11
C ASP A 326 -10.49 -16.77 20.53
N ALA A 327 -11.01 -16.08 21.55
CA ALA A 327 -10.47 -14.77 21.97
C ALA A 327 -9.00 -14.85 22.43
N ARG A 328 -8.62 -15.95 23.09
CA ARG A 328 -7.25 -16.15 23.61
C ARG A 328 -6.28 -16.47 22.48
N ARG A 329 -6.66 -17.33 21.55
CA ARG A 329 -5.88 -17.67 20.35
C ARG A 329 -5.68 -16.44 19.46
N ASN A 330 -6.72 -15.64 19.27
CA ASN A 330 -6.62 -14.40 18.51
C ASN A 330 -5.66 -13.40 19.17
N ALA A 331 -5.72 -13.23 20.49
CA ALA A 331 -4.79 -12.37 21.23
C ALA A 331 -3.32 -12.82 21.02
N ARG A 332 -3.04 -14.12 21.15
CA ARG A 332 -1.70 -14.66 20.88
C ARG A 332 -1.25 -14.44 19.43
N LEU A 333 -2.16 -14.58 18.47
CA LEU A 333 -1.86 -14.34 17.06
C LEU A 333 -1.52 -12.87 16.79
N ARG A 334 -2.28 -11.94 17.38
CA ARG A 334 -2.02 -10.49 17.33
C ARG A 334 -0.67 -10.13 17.91
N ASP A 335 -0.33 -10.69 19.05
CA ASP A 335 0.98 -10.49 19.68
C ASP A 335 2.08 -11.03 18.76
N TRP A 336 1.94 -12.27 18.28
CA TRP A 336 2.93 -12.88 17.40
C TRP A 336 3.17 -12.06 16.13
N MET A 337 2.11 -11.62 15.44
CA MET A 337 2.21 -10.74 14.27
C MET A 337 2.94 -9.43 14.62
N THR A 338 2.54 -8.77 15.71
CA THR A 338 3.18 -7.53 16.18
C THR A 338 4.67 -7.72 16.47
N TRP A 339 5.05 -8.77 17.18
CA TRP A 339 6.45 -9.07 17.51
C TRP A 339 7.28 -9.41 16.28
N THR A 340 6.71 -10.08 15.27
CA THR A 340 7.42 -10.36 14.01
C THR A 340 7.63 -9.12 13.14
N TRP A 341 6.72 -8.14 13.23
CA TRP A 341 6.79 -6.89 12.50
C TRP A 341 7.84 -5.92 13.07
N TRP A 342 7.94 -5.83 14.41
CA TRP A 342 8.78 -4.84 15.08
C TRP A 342 10.24 -4.81 14.63
N PRO A 343 10.97 -5.93 14.46
CA PRO A 343 12.35 -5.89 13.97
C PRO A 343 12.45 -5.17 12.62
N LEU A 344 11.54 -5.45 11.69
CA LEU A 344 11.52 -4.79 10.38
C LEU A 344 11.27 -3.29 10.52
N TRP A 345 10.35 -2.90 11.40
CA TRP A 345 10.05 -1.49 11.66
C TRP A 345 11.23 -0.76 12.32
N VAL A 346 11.82 -1.32 13.36
CA VAL A 346 12.97 -0.74 14.07
C VAL A 346 14.17 -0.58 13.14
N PHE A 347 14.53 -1.61 12.37
CA PHE A 347 15.62 -1.49 11.41
C PHE A 347 15.31 -0.50 10.29
N ALA A 348 14.05 -0.41 9.83
CA ALA A 348 13.65 0.60 8.85
C ALA A 348 13.83 2.03 9.40
N LEU A 349 13.44 2.29 10.67
CA LEU A 349 13.66 3.57 11.33
C LEU A 349 15.15 3.89 11.46
N LEU A 350 15.96 2.94 11.95
CA LEU A 350 17.41 3.09 12.01
C LEU A 350 18.01 3.36 10.62
N GLY A 351 17.48 2.72 9.58
CA GLY A 351 17.84 2.96 8.19
C GLY A 351 17.45 4.34 7.69
N ALA A 352 16.33 4.90 8.13
CA ALA A 352 15.90 6.24 7.74
C ALA A 352 16.75 7.35 8.38
N LEU A 353 17.29 7.13 9.59
CA LEU A 353 18.03 8.15 10.33
C LEU A 353 19.33 8.61 9.61
N PRO A 354 19.55 9.93 9.46
CA PRO A 354 20.78 10.48 8.93
C PRO A 354 21.84 10.56 10.03
N LEU A 355 22.47 9.42 10.35
CA LEU A 355 23.57 9.37 11.32
C LEU A 355 24.89 9.84 10.68
N PRO A 356 25.71 10.66 11.36
CA PRO A 356 26.91 11.28 10.78
C PRO A 356 27.96 10.26 10.31
N PHE A 357 27.99 9.07 10.92
CA PHE A 357 28.92 7.99 10.57
C PHE A 357 28.43 7.08 9.43
N ARG A 358 27.23 7.33 8.87
CA ARG A 358 26.64 6.51 7.81
C ARG A 358 26.67 7.25 6.47
N ARG A 359 26.92 6.50 5.40
CA ARG A 359 26.79 7.02 4.03
C ARG A 359 25.37 7.58 3.81
N PRO A 360 25.16 8.60 2.96
CA PRO A 360 23.81 9.05 2.60
C PRO A 360 22.97 7.91 2.00
N LEU A 361 21.63 8.02 2.14
CA LEU A 361 20.73 7.05 1.50
C LEU A 361 20.92 7.04 -0.02
N ALA A 362 21.08 5.84 -0.58
CA ALA A 362 21.06 5.64 -2.02
C ALA A 362 19.71 6.10 -2.61
N PRO A 363 19.60 6.36 -3.93
CA PRO A 363 18.34 6.78 -4.56
C PRO A 363 17.15 5.85 -4.25
N ALA A 364 17.38 4.53 -4.23
CA ALA A 364 16.39 3.54 -3.82
C ALA A 364 15.91 3.73 -2.37
N GLY A 365 16.83 4.04 -1.46
CA GLY A 365 16.53 4.32 -0.05
C GLY A 365 15.75 5.62 0.13
N ARG A 366 16.12 6.70 -0.59
CA ARG A 366 15.38 7.96 -0.56
C ARG A 366 13.96 7.82 -1.11
N LEU A 367 13.80 7.08 -2.21
CA LEU A 367 12.48 6.78 -2.77
C LEU A 367 11.64 5.94 -1.81
N SER A 368 12.25 4.97 -1.12
CA SER A 368 11.58 4.16 -0.10
C SER A 368 11.13 5.01 1.08
N LEU A 369 12.03 5.86 1.60
CA LEU A 369 11.72 6.79 2.69
C LEU A 369 10.61 7.76 2.31
N ALA A 370 10.69 8.36 1.12
CA ALA A 370 9.66 9.28 0.63
C ALA A 370 8.31 8.59 0.44
N THR A 371 8.30 7.32 0.01
CA THR A 371 7.05 6.55 -0.13
C THR A 371 6.42 6.24 1.22
N VAL A 372 7.23 5.80 2.19
CA VAL A 372 6.75 5.59 3.57
C VAL A 372 6.24 6.90 4.14
N ALA A 373 7.01 7.99 4.07
CA ALA A 373 6.63 9.29 4.60
C ALA A 373 5.37 9.86 3.93
N ALA A 374 5.22 9.71 2.60
CA ALA A 374 4.02 10.13 1.89
C ALA A 374 2.79 9.36 2.36
N ALA A 375 2.89 8.03 2.47
CA ALA A 375 1.80 7.22 3.00
C ALA A 375 1.48 7.56 4.45
N THR A 376 2.49 7.70 5.31
CA THR A 376 2.32 8.15 6.71
C THR A 376 1.60 9.49 6.78
N ALA A 377 1.99 10.47 5.96
CA ALA A 377 1.37 11.78 5.92
C ALA A 377 -0.12 11.71 5.54
N THR A 378 -0.51 10.81 4.64
CA THR A 378 -1.95 10.63 4.36
C THR A 378 -2.72 10.16 5.59
N HIS A 379 -2.15 9.26 6.40
CA HIS A 379 -2.77 8.74 7.62
C HIS A 379 -2.75 9.70 8.80
N LEU A 380 -1.87 10.72 8.79
CA LEU A 380 -1.97 11.86 9.70
C LEU A 380 -3.22 12.71 9.42
N VAL A 381 -3.58 12.85 8.14
CA VAL A 381 -4.75 13.64 7.72
C VAL A 381 -6.05 12.89 7.98
N VAL A 382 -6.12 11.61 7.58
CA VAL A 382 -7.31 10.75 7.80
C VAL A 382 -7.23 10.04 9.17
N PHE A 383 -7.62 8.76 9.26
CA PHE A 383 -7.47 7.95 10.46
C PHE A 383 -6.32 6.94 10.31
N GLY A 384 -5.81 6.50 11.46
CA GLY A 384 -4.80 5.45 11.58
C GLY A 384 -5.42 4.06 11.60
N GLY A 385 -4.63 3.09 11.15
CA GLY A 385 -4.98 1.67 11.14
C GLY A 385 -3.75 0.89 10.72
N ASP A 386 -3.46 -0.17 11.46
CA ASP A 386 -2.27 -0.99 11.32
C ASP A 386 -2.19 -1.69 9.95
N ARG A 387 -3.33 -2.06 9.36
CA ARG A 387 -3.36 -2.58 7.98
C ARG A 387 -2.66 -1.68 6.96
N TYR A 388 -2.52 -0.38 7.24
CA TYR A 388 -1.93 0.59 6.33
C TYR A 388 -0.39 0.58 6.31
N HIS A 389 0.28 -0.08 7.27
CA HIS A 389 1.71 -0.33 7.14
C HIS A 389 2.02 -1.56 6.27
N LEU A 390 1.06 -2.49 6.09
CA LEU A 390 1.30 -3.75 5.37
C LEU A 390 1.76 -3.52 3.92
N PRO A 391 1.16 -2.62 3.13
CA PRO A 391 1.66 -2.32 1.78
C PRO A 391 3.04 -1.66 1.77
N LEU A 392 3.45 -1.06 2.89
CA LEU A 392 4.73 -0.39 3.04
C LEU A 392 5.87 -1.33 3.43
N ALA A 393 5.56 -2.57 3.81
CA ALA A 393 6.54 -3.56 4.25
C ALA A 393 7.70 -3.72 3.25
N GLY A 394 7.41 -3.69 1.94
CA GLY A 394 8.45 -3.78 0.92
C GLY A 394 9.46 -2.63 0.92
N PHE A 395 9.03 -1.42 1.30
CA PHE A 395 9.91 -0.27 1.49
C PHE A 395 10.66 -0.34 2.80
N MET A 396 10.05 -0.92 3.84
CA MET A 396 10.70 -1.15 5.12
C MET A 396 11.79 -2.21 5.04
N VAL A 397 11.62 -3.24 4.20
CA VAL A 397 12.70 -4.19 3.85
C VAL A 397 13.89 -3.44 3.24
N ALA A 398 13.63 -2.48 2.33
CA ALA A 398 14.69 -1.69 1.71
C ALA A 398 15.39 -0.75 2.71
N LEU A 399 14.64 -0.10 3.60
CA LEU A 399 15.19 0.76 4.65
C LEU A 399 15.93 -0.04 5.72
N SER A 400 15.44 -1.22 6.08
CA SER A 400 16.11 -2.12 7.04
C SER A 400 17.49 -2.53 6.55
N ALA A 401 17.63 -2.89 5.27
CA ALA A 401 18.94 -3.13 4.68
C ALA A 401 19.83 -1.86 4.74
N ALA A 402 19.24 -0.68 4.55
CA ALA A 402 19.94 0.60 4.64
C ALA A 402 20.48 0.92 6.04
N ALA A 403 19.97 0.30 7.11
CA ALA A 403 20.50 0.47 8.47
C ALA A 403 21.95 0.01 8.58
N PHE A 404 22.37 -0.91 7.73
CA PHE A 404 23.71 -1.50 7.71
C PHE A 404 24.62 -0.89 6.63
N ARG A 405 24.22 0.21 5.99
CA ARG A 405 25.03 0.87 4.95
C ARG A 405 26.34 1.40 5.52
N GLY A 406 27.44 1.14 4.81
CA GLY A 406 28.78 1.57 5.22
C GLY A 406 29.50 0.66 6.21
N LEU A 407 28.88 -0.42 6.70
CA LEU A 407 29.50 -1.37 7.64
C LEU A 407 30.38 -2.44 6.97
N THR A 408 30.31 -2.59 5.64
CA THR A 408 31.15 -3.54 4.92
C THR A 408 32.57 -2.98 4.76
N ARG A 409 33.53 -3.57 5.47
CA ARG A 409 34.96 -3.23 5.50
C ARG A 409 35.72 -3.38 4.16
N GLY A 410 35.13 -4.02 3.14
CA GLY A 410 35.83 -4.42 1.91
C GLY A 410 35.99 -3.36 0.81
N ASP A 411 35.70 -2.09 1.06
CA ASP A 411 35.76 -1.02 0.03
C ASP A 411 36.48 0.25 0.52
N ARG A 412 37.29 0.13 1.58
CA ARG A 412 38.32 1.13 1.89
C ARG A 412 39.38 1.00 0.80
N ARG A 413 39.31 1.82 -0.25
CA ARG A 413 40.53 2.16 -1.00
C ARG A 413 41.55 2.63 0.03
N PRO A 414 42.77 2.08 0.07
CA PRO A 414 43.82 2.70 0.85
C PRO A 414 44.00 4.10 0.29
N ASP A 415 43.84 5.12 1.13
CA ASP A 415 44.30 6.46 0.81
C ASP A 415 45.74 6.32 0.35
N ARG A 416 46.00 6.67 -0.92
CA ARG A 416 47.35 6.93 -1.37
C ARG A 416 47.85 8.07 -0.49
N LYS A 417 48.74 7.76 0.44
CA LYS A 417 49.63 8.74 1.04
C LYS A 417 50.29 9.49 -0.11
N ALA A 418 50.03 10.80 -0.21
CA ALA A 418 50.90 11.70 -0.93
C ALA A 418 52.06 11.99 0.03
N GLU A 419 53.21 11.41 -0.26
CA GLU A 419 54.50 12.01 0.08
C GLU A 419 54.80 13.14 -0.90
#